data_AF-A0A942RWU6-F1
#
_entry.id   AF-A0A942RWU6-F1
#
_cell.length_a   1.000
_cell.length_b   1.000
_cell.length_c   1.000
_cell.angle_alpha   90.00
_cell.angle_beta   90.00
_cell.angle_gamma   90.00
#
_symmetry.space_group_name_H-M   'P 1'
#
loop_
_entity.id
_entity.type
_entity.pdbx_description
1 polymer ?
#
loop_
_entity_poly.entity_id
_entity_poly.type
_entity_poly.pdbx_seq_one_letter_code
_entity_poly.pdbx_strand_id
1 'polypeptide(L)'
;MNTIFDLAERCLFDTDITHKLEVTHQARQLAQAGQLSFEPAAPPRPIADTLFPDKPLLLMPRDMPRRRLDTRDGKAAFFHALAHIEFMAIYLAWDIIYRFRGLPDAFYRDWLKIADEEALHFELLRRHLSSFGVGYGDLPAHKGLWTHAEDTADDILARLAVVPRCMEARGLDVTPAMIEKLRGLGDDAGVAILQRIYRDEVGHVERG
;
A
#
# COMPACT_ATOMS: atom_id res chain seq x y z
N MET A 1 2.15 0.80 27.41
CA MET A 1 2.32 -0.27 26.39
C MET A 1 1.64 0.26 25.15
N ASN A 2 2.35 0.43 24.03
CA ASN A 2 1.70 0.93 22.80
C ASN A 2 0.85 -0.22 22.22
N THR A 3 -0.41 0.06 21.93
CA THR A 3 -1.30 -0.86 21.22
C THR A 3 -1.02 -0.79 19.71
N ILE A 4 -1.46 -1.79 18.96
CA ILE A 4 -1.46 -1.72 17.48
C ILE A 4 -2.25 -0.50 16.98
N PHE A 5 -3.24 -0.06 17.74
CA PHE A 5 -4.11 1.05 17.43
C PHE A 5 -3.43 2.41 17.60
N ASP A 6 -2.54 2.54 18.59
CA ASP A 6 -1.69 3.73 18.75
C ASP A 6 -0.67 3.84 17.59
N LEU A 7 -0.14 2.70 17.13
CA LEU A 7 0.77 2.67 15.98
C LEU A 7 0.04 2.99 14.67
N ALA A 8 -1.18 2.46 14.51
CA ALA A 8 -2.03 2.77 13.37
C ALA A 8 -2.37 4.27 13.32
N GLU A 9 -2.64 4.90 14.47
CA GLU A 9 -2.86 6.34 14.54
C GLU A 9 -1.61 7.13 14.11
N ARG A 10 -0.43 6.77 14.64
CA ARG A 10 0.83 7.40 14.21
C ARG A 10 1.05 7.23 12.71
N CYS A 11 0.70 6.08 12.15
CA CYS A 11 0.83 5.86 10.72
C CYS A 11 -0.18 6.69 9.92
N LEU A 12 -1.46 6.75 10.29
CA LEU A 12 -2.50 7.42 9.48
C LEU A 12 -2.50 8.95 9.62
N PHE A 13 -2.00 9.49 10.73
CA PHE A 13 -2.02 10.92 11.03
C PHE A 13 -0.62 11.55 11.10
N ASP A 14 0.33 11.00 10.34
CA ASP A 14 1.61 11.60 9.99
C ASP A 14 1.63 11.89 8.48
N THR A 15 2.40 12.87 8.01
CA THR A 15 2.63 13.12 6.57
C THR A 15 3.99 12.60 6.10
N ASP A 16 4.89 12.22 7.02
CA ASP A 16 6.22 11.72 6.68
C ASP A 16 6.16 10.26 6.20
N ILE A 17 6.65 10.04 4.97
CA ILE A 17 6.70 8.71 4.34
C ILE A 17 7.63 7.77 5.10
N THR A 18 8.79 8.27 5.55
CA THR A 18 9.81 7.47 6.23
C THR A 18 9.28 6.97 7.57
N HIS A 19 8.65 7.85 8.37
CA HIS A 19 8.04 7.45 9.63
C HIS A 19 6.95 6.40 9.45
N LYS A 20 6.13 6.49 8.40
CA LYS A 20 5.10 5.46 8.11
C LYS A 20 5.72 4.09 7.87
N LEU A 21 6.79 4.02 7.09
CA LEU A 21 7.51 2.77 6.84
C LEU A 21 8.14 2.23 8.12
N GLU A 22 8.82 3.08 8.89
CA GLU A 22 9.43 2.71 10.17
C GLU A 22 8.39 2.17 11.17
N VAL A 23 7.26 2.87 11.33
CA VAL A 23 6.15 2.44 12.20
C VAL A 23 5.58 1.11 11.73
N THR A 24 5.46 0.91 10.40
CA THR A 24 4.93 -0.33 9.82
C THR A 24 5.81 -1.53 10.14
N HIS A 25 7.10 -1.43 9.83
CA HIS A 25 8.06 -2.49 10.12
C HIS A 25 8.23 -2.73 11.63
N GLN A 26 8.24 -1.66 12.43
CA GLN A 26 8.31 -1.75 13.88
C GLN A 26 7.10 -2.50 14.45
N ALA A 27 5.89 -2.16 14.00
CA ALA A 27 4.67 -2.82 14.45
C ALA A 27 4.72 -4.32 14.13
N ARG A 28 5.17 -4.69 12.92
CA ARG A 28 5.33 -6.10 12.54
C ARG A 28 6.30 -6.84 13.45
N GLN A 29 7.47 -6.25 13.74
CA GLN A 29 8.47 -6.83 14.63
C GLN A 29 7.93 -7.02 16.05
N LEU A 30 7.24 -6.01 16.60
CA LEU A 30 6.62 -6.09 17.93
C LEU A 30 5.55 -7.19 17.99
N ALA A 31 4.74 -7.33 16.94
CA ALA A 31 3.71 -8.37 16.86
C ALA A 31 4.31 -9.77 16.83
N GLN A 32 5.40 -9.98 16.08
CA GLN A 32 6.14 -11.25 16.00
C GLN A 32 6.83 -11.59 17.31
N ALA A 33 7.33 -10.60 18.05
CA ALA A 33 7.93 -10.77 19.37
C ALA A 33 6.91 -10.98 20.49
N GLY A 34 5.61 -10.92 20.21
CA GLY A 34 4.55 -11.00 21.23
C GLY A 34 4.50 -9.77 22.15
N GLN A 35 5.06 -8.64 21.70
CA GLN A 35 5.20 -7.40 22.48
C GLN A 35 4.16 -6.33 22.10
N LEU A 36 3.28 -6.63 21.14
CA LEU A 36 2.22 -5.74 20.70
C LEU A 36 0.88 -6.12 21.33
N SER A 37 0.20 -5.13 21.93
CA SER A 37 -1.17 -5.30 22.43
C SER A 37 -2.19 -5.03 21.33
N PHE A 38 -3.25 -5.85 21.29
CA PHE A 38 -4.39 -5.73 20.38
C PHE A 38 -5.66 -5.25 21.09
N GLU A 39 -5.54 -4.90 22.38
CA GLU A 39 -6.67 -4.41 23.17
C GLU A 39 -7.12 -3.03 22.67
N PRO A 40 -8.43 -2.84 22.43
CA PRO A 40 -8.98 -1.55 22.00
C PRO A 40 -8.69 -0.44 23.01
N ALA A 41 -8.25 0.71 22.49
CA ALA A 41 -8.05 1.93 23.25
C ALA A 41 -9.21 2.91 22.97
N ALA A 42 -8.89 4.12 22.52
CA ALA A 42 -9.84 5.14 22.12
C ALA A 42 -10.55 4.78 20.79
N PRO A 43 -11.79 5.30 20.57
CA PRO A 43 -12.44 5.17 19.27
C PRO A 43 -11.58 5.81 18.16
N PRO A 44 -11.62 5.28 16.93
CA PRO A 44 -10.87 5.85 15.84
C PRO A 44 -11.35 7.26 15.50
N ARG A 45 -10.40 8.10 15.07
CA ARG A 45 -10.73 9.38 14.44
C ARG A 45 -11.48 9.18 13.11
N PRO A 46 -12.26 10.18 12.66
CA PRO A 46 -12.93 10.13 11.35
C PRO A 46 -11.94 9.83 10.22
N ILE A 47 -12.36 9.06 9.21
CA ILE A 47 -11.49 8.76 8.05
C ILE A 47 -11.05 10.02 7.30
N ALA A 48 -11.90 11.05 7.29
CA ALA A 48 -11.65 12.35 6.69
C ALA A 48 -10.48 13.12 7.35
N ASP A 49 -10.09 12.76 8.57
CA ASP A 49 -8.97 13.39 9.27
C ASP A 49 -7.61 12.81 8.85
N THR A 50 -7.58 11.73 8.06
CA THR A 50 -6.34 11.03 7.66
C THR A 50 -5.39 11.99 6.94
N LEU A 51 -4.11 11.95 7.30
CA LEU A 51 -3.10 12.84 6.73
C LEU A 51 -2.31 12.15 5.63
N PHE A 52 -2.17 12.85 4.51
CA PHE A 52 -1.42 12.41 3.34
C PHE A 52 -0.19 13.31 3.12
N PRO A 53 0.92 12.79 2.57
CA PRO A 53 2.05 13.63 2.22
C PRO A 53 1.67 14.65 1.14
N ASP A 54 2.36 15.79 1.10
CA ASP A 54 2.13 16.86 0.11
C ASP A 54 2.41 16.44 -1.34
N LYS A 55 3.13 15.33 -1.53
CA LYS A 55 3.47 14.74 -2.82
C LYS A 55 3.18 13.23 -2.81
N PRO A 56 2.80 12.62 -3.94
CA PRO A 56 2.67 13.21 -5.29
C PRO A 56 1.46 14.15 -5.45
N LEU A 57 1.51 15.04 -6.45
CA LEU A 57 0.34 15.81 -6.86
C LEU A 57 -0.75 14.85 -7.36
N LEU A 58 -1.96 14.96 -6.79
CA LEU A 58 -3.07 14.08 -7.16
C LEU A 58 -3.87 14.68 -8.34
N LEU A 59 -3.96 13.94 -9.43
CA LEU A 59 -4.67 14.30 -10.65
C LEU A 59 -5.78 13.29 -11.00
N MET A 60 -6.68 13.66 -11.91
CA MET A 60 -7.69 12.74 -12.46
C MET A 60 -7.03 11.70 -13.38
N PRO A 61 -7.63 10.50 -13.57
CA PRO A 61 -7.04 9.45 -14.40
C PRO A 61 -6.66 9.90 -15.82
N ARG A 62 -7.48 10.76 -16.42
CA ARG A 62 -7.26 11.28 -17.79
C ARG A 62 -6.04 12.19 -17.91
N ASP A 63 -5.59 12.77 -16.80
CA ASP A 63 -4.49 13.72 -16.74
C ASP A 63 -3.17 13.04 -16.33
N MET A 64 -3.17 11.69 -16.27
CA MET A 64 -2.00 10.92 -15.86
C MET A 64 -0.97 10.74 -16.99
N PRO A 65 0.34 10.77 -16.68
CA PRO A 65 1.39 10.48 -17.64
C PRO A 65 1.19 9.11 -18.30
N ARG A 66 1.55 9.01 -19.58
CA ARG A 66 1.50 7.75 -20.32
C ARG A 66 2.61 6.82 -19.84
N ARG A 67 2.26 5.57 -19.51
CA ARG A 67 3.15 4.54 -18.94
C ARG A 67 3.75 3.65 -20.03
N ARG A 68 4.46 4.28 -20.96
CA ARG A 68 5.06 3.62 -22.12
C ARG A 68 6.37 2.91 -21.74
N LEU A 69 6.31 1.59 -21.51
CA LEU A 69 7.49 0.83 -21.06
C LEU A 69 8.67 0.79 -22.04
N ASP A 70 8.46 1.19 -23.31
CA ASP A 70 9.51 1.26 -24.34
C ASP A 70 10.42 2.49 -24.20
N THR A 71 10.05 3.47 -23.35
CA THR A 71 10.88 4.66 -23.09
C THR A 71 11.28 4.74 -21.61
N ARG A 72 12.40 5.41 -21.34
CA ARG A 72 12.88 5.64 -19.96
C ARG A 72 11.82 6.37 -19.12
N ASP A 73 11.27 7.45 -19.65
CA ASP A 73 10.25 8.25 -18.94
C ASP A 73 8.97 7.47 -18.70
N GLY A 74 8.55 6.64 -19.66
CA GLY A 74 7.36 5.81 -19.49
C GLY A 74 7.57 4.64 -18.53
N LYS A 75 8.79 4.09 -18.42
CA LYS A 75 9.16 3.16 -17.32
C LYS A 75 9.15 3.87 -15.97
N ALA A 76 9.72 5.07 -15.87
CA ALA A 76 9.67 5.85 -14.63
C ALA A 76 8.23 6.14 -14.20
N ALA A 77 7.36 6.57 -15.13
CA ALA A 77 5.94 6.77 -14.87
C ALA A 77 5.20 5.48 -14.47
N PHE A 78 5.59 4.34 -15.03
CA PHE A 78 5.03 3.05 -14.66
C PHE A 78 5.40 2.65 -13.22
N PHE A 79 6.69 2.66 -12.87
CA PHE A 79 7.13 2.27 -11.53
C PHE A 79 6.71 3.28 -10.46
N HIS A 80 6.62 4.57 -10.78
CA HIS A 80 6.05 5.57 -9.87
C HIS A 80 4.57 5.29 -9.59
N ALA A 81 3.79 4.97 -10.62
CA ALA A 81 2.38 4.64 -10.44
C ALA A 81 2.19 3.38 -9.57
N LEU A 82 3.01 2.35 -9.77
CA LEU A 82 3.00 1.17 -8.89
C LEU A 82 3.39 1.53 -7.46
N ALA A 83 4.48 2.29 -7.28
CA ALA A 83 4.87 2.74 -5.95
C ALA A 83 3.74 3.52 -5.26
N HIS A 84 2.96 4.30 -5.99
CA HIS A 84 1.80 4.98 -5.41
C HIS A 84 0.68 4.02 -5.00
N ILE A 85 0.44 2.96 -5.78
CA ILE A 85 -0.52 1.91 -5.43
C ILE A 85 -0.09 1.22 -4.13
N GLU A 86 1.15 0.74 -4.04
CA GLU A 86 1.67 0.07 -2.83
C GLU A 86 1.65 1.00 -1.62
N PHE A 87 2.04 2.26 -1.80
CA PHE A 87 2.00 3.24 -0.72
C PHE A 87 0.58 3.47 -0.19
N MET A 88 -0.42 3.48 -1.07
CA MET A 88 -1.82 3.56 -0.65
C MET A 88 -2.31 2.25 -0.04
N ALA A 89 -1.81 1.09 -0.46
CA ALA A 89 -2.12 -0.20 0.15
C ALA A 89 -1.68 -0.27 1.62
N ILE A 90 -0.53 0.34 1.98
CA ILE A 90 -0.12 0.53 3.38
C ILE A 90 -1.20 1.27 4.17
N TYR A 91 -1.71 2.39 3.65
CA TYR A 91 -2.78 3.16 4.29
C TYR A 91 -4.06 2.35 4.44
N LEU A 92 -4.45 1.62 3.40
CA LEU A 92 -5.67 0.81 3.39
C LEU A 92 -5.62 -0.30 4.44
N ALA A 93 -4.48 -0.99 4.55
CA ALA A 93 -4.25 -2.02 5.55
C ALA A 93 -4.28 -1.42 6.97
N TRP A 94 -3.60 -0.29 7.18
CA TRP A 94 -3.62 0.40 8.46
C TRP A 94 -4.99 0.95 8.85
N ASP A 95 -5.79 1.44 7.89
CA ASP A 95 -7.15 1.91 8.15
C ASP A 95 -8.08 0.78 8.56
N ILE A 96 -7.94 -0.41 7.98
CA ILE A 96 -8.70 -1.59 8.40
C ILE A 96 -8.39 -1.93 9.86
N ILE A 97 -7.10 -1.96 10.22
CA ILE A 97 -6.65 -2.16 11.61
C ILE A 97 -7.17 -1.04 12.52
N TYR A 98 -7.10 0.22 12.05
CA TYR A 98 -7.45 1.39 12.83
C TYR A 98 -8.95 1.55 13.05
N ARG A 99 -9.78 1.21 12.07
CA ARG A 99 -11.19 1.57 12.09
C ARG A 99 -12.04 0.48 12.73
N PHE A 100 -11.77 -0.77 12.38
CA PHE A 100 -12.60 -1.90 12.77
C PHE A 100 -12.05 -2.55 14.04
N ARG A 101 -12.58 -2.12 15.20
CA ARG A 101 -12.18 -2.56 16.54
C ARG A 101 -12.94 -3.83 16.99
N GLY A 102 -12.37 -4.54 17.96
CA GLY A 102 -13.02 -5.69 18.61
C GLY A 102 -13.01 -6.98 17.79
N LEU A 103 -12.18 -7.05 16.75
CA LEU A 103 -11.99 -8.26 15.95
C LEU A 103 -10.94 -9.18 16.60
N PRO A 104 -10.86 -10.46 16.20
CA PRO A 104 -9.84 -11.37 16.73
C PRO A 104 -8.42 -10.89 16.46
N ASP A 105 -7.49 -11.10 17.40
CA ASP A 105 -6.06 -10.78 17.23
C ASP A 105 -5.46 -11.29 15.91
N ALA A 106 -5.89 -12.48 15.47
CA ALA A 106 -5.45 -13.07 14.21
C ALA A 106 -5.75 -12.16 13.01
N PHE A 107 -6.93 -11.52 12.99
CA PHE A 107 -7.32 -10.57 11.95
C PHE A 107 -6.33 -9.41 11.88
N TYR A 108 -6.03 -8.80 13.02
CA TYR A 108 -5.08 -7.68 13.07
C TYR A 108 -3.67 -8.09 12.68
N ARG A 109 -3.24 -9.31 13.04
CA ARG A 109 -1.93 -9.85 12.67
C ARG A 109 -1.78 -10.13 11.18
N ASP A 110 -2.86 -10.57 10.54
CA ASP A 110 -2.91 -10.77 9.09
C ASP A 110 -2.86 -9.43 8.36
N TRP A 111 -3.67 -8.45 8.76
CA TRP A 111 -3.62 -7.11 8.16
C TRP A 111 -2.31 -6.38 8.39
N LEU A 112 -1.68 -6.58 9.55
CA LEU A 112 -0.35 -6.03 9.82
C LEU A 112 0.74 -6.72 8.98
N LYS A 113 0.55 -8.00 8.62
CA LYS A 113 1.44 -8.68 7.67
C LYS A 113 1.32 -8.03 6.30
N ILE A 114 0.08 -7.81 5.83
CA ILE A 114 -0.18 -7.15 4.55
C ILE A 114 0.47 -5.75 4.55
N ALA A 115 0.20 -4.91 5.55
CA ALA A 115 0.81 -3.57 5.64
C ALA A 115 2.34 -3.59 5.54
N ASP A 116 3.01 -4.56 6.20
CA ASP A 116 4.46 -4.74 6.14
C ASP A 116 4.95 -5.19 4.76
N GLU A 117 4.21 -6.09 4.09
CA GLU A 117 4.49 -6.54 2.73
C GLU A 117 4.36 -5.37 1.73
N GLU A 118 3.32 -4.54 1.83
CA GLU A 118 3.15 -3.35 0.99
C GLU A 118 4.22 -2.28 1.23
N ALA A 119 4.66 -2.12 2.48
CA ALA A 119 5.80 -1.26 2.79
C ALA A 119 7.07 -1.74 2.09
N LEU A 120 7.35 -3.05 2.12
CA LEU A 120 8.48 -3.63 1.41
C LEU A 120 8.35 -3.50 -0.11
N HIS A 121 7.14 -3.68 -0.67
CA HIS A 121 6.87 -3.49 -2.10
C HIS A 121 7.14 -2.05 -2.52
N PHE A 122 6.61 -1.08 -1.78
CA PHE A 122 6.84 0.34 -1.99
C PHE A 122 8.33 0.70 -1.97
N GLU A 123 9.08 0.21 -0.99
CA GLU A 123 10.52 0.48 -0.88
C GLU A 123 11.31 -0.09 -2.06
N LEU A 124 10.97 -1.30 -2.51
CA LEU A 124 11.59 -1.92 -3.69
C LEU A 124 11.33 -1.09 -4.96
N LEU A 125 10.08 -0.69 -5.16
CA LEU A 125 9.69 0.13 -6.30
C LEU A 125 10.32 1.52 -6.24
N ARG A 126 10.36 2.16 -5.07
CA ARG A 126 11.01 3.47 -4.88
C ARG A 126 12.51 3.40 -5.16
N ARG A 127 13.18 2.32 -4.75
CA ARG A 127 14.60 2.10 -5.05
C ARG A 127 14.83 1.92 -6.54
N HIS A 128 14.00 1.12 -7.21
CA HIS A 128 14.09 0.92 -8.66
C HIS A 128 13.77 2.20 -9.43
N LEU A 129 12.75 2.96 -9.00
CA LEU A 129 12.38 4.25 -9.56
C LEU A 129 13.55 5.24 -9.54
N SER A 130 14.33 5.24 -8.45
CA SER A 130 15.51 6.09 -8.31
C SER A 130 16.59 5.80 -9.37
N SER A 131 16.66 4.57 -9.90
CA SER A 131 17.59 4.22 -10.99
C SER A 131 17.28 4.96 -12.30
N PHE A 132 16.04 5.44 -12.46
CA PHE A 132 15.63 6.27 -13.59
C PHE A 132 15.91 7.76 -13.35
N GLY A 133 16.40 8.15 -12.18
CA GLY A 133 16.64 9.55 -11.79
C GLY A 133 15.39 10.30 -11.33
N VAL A 134 14.34 9.57 -10.92
CA VAL A 134 13.06 10.10 -10.47
C VAL A 134 12.80 9.61 -9.05
N GLY A 135 12.33 10.47 -8.16
CA GLY A 135 11.88 10.12 -6.83
C GLY A 135 10.38 9.83 -6.76
N TYR A 136 9.96 9.10 -5.73
CA TYR A 136 8.54 9.03 -5.39
C TYR A 136 8.04 10.43 -5.01
N GLY A 137 6.91 10.84 -5.60
CA GLY A 137 6.37 12.20 -5.44
C GLY A 137 6.76 13.19 -6.56
N ASP A 138 7.75 12.88 -7.40
CA ASP A 138 8.17 13.77 -8.51
C ASP A 138 7.22 13.75 -9.71
N LEU A 139 6.49 12.64 -9.88
CA LEU A 139 5.41 12.53 -10.85
C LEU A 139 4.05 12.60 -10.15
N PRO A 140 2.98 13.04 -10.85
CA PRO A 140 1.65 13.05 -10.27
C PRO A 140 1.09 11.62 -10.13
N ALA A 141 0.13 11.43 -9.24
CA ALA A 141 -0.58 10.17 -9.04
C ALA A 141 -2.10 10.36 -8.97
N HIS A 142 -2.84 9.28 -8.75
CA HIS A 142 -4.30 9.28 -8.77
C HIS A 142 -4.90 8.99 -7.39
N LYS A 143 -5.92 9.75 -6.97
CA LYS A 143 -6.51 9.69 -5.62
C LYS A 143 -7.40 8.46 -5.34
N GLY A 144 -7.99 7.85 -6.36
CA GLY A 144 -9.23 7.08 -6.18
C GLY A 144 -9.14 5.75 -5.41
N LEU A 145 -7.96 5.27 -5.00
CA LEU A 145 -7.89 4.09 -4.11
C LEU A 145 -8.49 4.39 -2.74
N TRP A 146 -8.19 5.57 -2.17
CA TRP A 146 -8.65 5.95 -0.84
C TRP A 146 -10.16 6.24 -0.79
N THR A 147 -10.74 6.71 -1.89
CA THR A 147 -12.20 6.97 -1.97
C THR A 147 -13.01 5.71 -1.67
N HIS A 148 -12.55 4.54 -2.09
CA HIS A 148 -13.21 3.29 -1.71
C HIS A 148 -13.14 2.98 -0.22
N ALA A 149 -12.09 3.41 0.47
CA ALA A 149 -12.01 3.30 1.92
C ALA A 149 -12.99 4.26 2.60
N GLU A 150 -13.12 5.49 2.09
CA GLU A 150 -14.11 6.46 2.56
C GLU A 150 -15.54 5.92 2.42
N ASP A 151 -15.89 5.38 1.25
CA ASP A 151 -17.22 4.84 0.95
C ASP A 151 -17.61 3.63 1.81
N THR A 152 -16.62 2.91 2.34
CA THR A 152 -16.81 1.68 3.13
C THR A 152 -16.38 1.83 4.59
N ALA A 153 -16.18 3.06 5.07
CA ALA A 153 -15.60 3.32 6.39
C ALA A 153 -16.41 2.70 7.54
N ASP A 154 -17.73 2.57 7.38
CA ASP A 154 -18.64 2.10 8.43
C ASP A 154 -19.06 0.62 8.27
N ASP A 155 -18.56 -0.09 7.26
CA ASP A 155 -18.92 -1.48 6.98
C ASP A 155 -17.70 -2.31 6.60
N ILE A 156 -17.27 -3.16 7.54
CA ILE A 156 -16.12 -4.05 7.34
C ILE A 156 -16.34 -5.06 6.21
N LEU A 157 -17.57 -5.57 6.03
CA LEU A 157 -17.84 -6.54 4.96
C LEU A 157 -17.76 -5.86 3.60
N ALA A 158 -18.31 -4.64 3.49
CA ALA A 158 -18.16 -3.82 2.29
C ALA A 158 -16.69 -3.49 2.03
N ARG A 159 -15.92 -3.12 3.07
CA ARG A 159 -14.49 -2.83 2.97
C ARG A 159 -13.70 -4.02 2.42
N LEU A 160 -13.90 -5.21 2.98
CA LEU A 160 -13.22 -6.43 2.56
C LEU A 160 -13.63 -6.86 1.14
N ALA A 161 -14.89 -6.66 0.75
CA ALA A 161 -15.34 -6.96 -0.61
C ALA A 161 -14.78 -6.00 -1.67
N VAL A 162 -14.71 -4.70 -1.38
CA VAL A 162 -14.33 -3.68 -2.36
C VAL A 162 -12.83 -3.53 -2.47
N VAL A 163 -12.10 -3.46 -1.35
CA VAL A 163 -10.68 -3.08 -1.36
C VAL A 163 -9.81 -4.31 -1.65
N PRO A 164 -9.56 -5.23 -0.71
CA PRO A 164 -8.60 -6.30 -0.95
C PRO A 164 -9.09 -7.34 -1.98
N ARG A 165 -10.41 -7.56 -2.10
CA ARG A 165 -10.92 -8.58 -3.05
C ARG A 165 -11.01 -8.05 -4.47
N CYS A 166 -11.70 -6.93 -4.70
CA CYS A 166 -11.90 -6.43 -6.06
C CYS A 166 -10.65 -5.74 -6.62
N MET A 167 -9.87 -5.03 -5.80
CA MET A 167 -8.71 -4.27 -6.30
C MET A 167 -7.50 -5.16 -6.51
N GLU A 168 -7.20 -6.08 -5.58
CA GLU A 168 -6.06 -7.00 -5.76
C GLU A 168 -6.29 -8.01 -6.88
N ALA A 169 -7.52 -8.49 -7.07
CA ALA A 169 -7.84 -9.36 -8.22
C ALA A 169 -7.50 -8.69 -9.57
N ARG A 170 -7.74 -7.37 -9.69
CA ARG A 170 -7.38 -6.62 -10.89
C ARG A 170 -5.88 -6.46 -11.06
N GLY A 171 -5.13 -6.32 -9.96
CA GLY A 171 -3.66 -6.31 -9.97
C GLY A 171 -3.10 -7.64 -10.47
N LEU A 172 -3.64 -8.75 -9.98
CA LEU A 172 -3.25 -10.11 -10.35
C LEU A 172 -3.52 -10.43 -11.83
N ASP A 173 -4.58 -9.89 -12.42
CA ASP A 173 -4.90 -10.08 -13.84
C ASP A 173 -3.88 -9.41 -14.78
N VAL A 174 -3.32 -8.26 -14.37
CA VAL A 174 -2.47 -7.42 -15.23
C VAL A 174 -0.97 -7.72 -15.05
N THR A 175 -0.56 -8.11 -13.84
CA THR A 175 0.86 -8.25 -13.47
C THR A 175 1.64 -9.26 -14.33
N PRO A 176 1.12 -10.47 -14.67
CA PRO A 176 1.83 -11.42 -15.51
C PRO A 176 2.22 -10.86 -16.89
N ALA A 177 1.31 -10.11 -17.53
CA ALA A 177 1.58 -9.51 -18.83
C ALA A 177 2.65 -8.40 -18.74
N MET A 178 2.68 -7.65 -17.63
CA MET A 178 3.71 -6.63 -17.41
C MET A 178 5.08 -7.24 -17.15
N ILE A 179 5.15 -8.36 -16.41
CA ILE A 179 6.38 -9.14 -16.20
C ILE A 179 6.99 -9.55 -17.54
N GLU A 180 6.19 -10.18 -18.42
CA GLU A 180 6.69 -10.62 -19.73
C GLU A 180 7.14 -9.46 -20.62
N LYS A 181 6.43 -8.33 -20.54
CA LYS A 181 6.84 -7.12 -21.27
C LYS A 181 8.15 -6.53 -20.76
N LEU A 182 8.36 -6.47 -19.44
CA LEU A 182 9.63 -6.00 -18.85
C LEU A 182 10.79 -6.95 -19.15
N ARG A 183 10.54 -8.27 -19.14
CA ARG A 183 11.51 -9.30 -19.54
C ARG A 183 11.96 -9.08 -20.98
N GLY A 184 11.03 -8.87 -21.91
CA GLY A 184 11.34 -8.56 -23.30
C GLY A 184 12.13 -7.26 -23.51
N LEU A 185 12.09 -6.35 -22.52
CA LEU A 185 12.82 -5.09 -22.52
C LEU A 185 14.12 -5.13 -21.69
N GLY A 186 14.52 -6.29 -21.19
CA GLY A 186 15.74 -6.50 -20.41
C GLY A 186 15.76 -5.82 -19.04
N ASP A 187 14.59 -5.54 -18.45
CA ASP A 187 14.49 -4.95 -17.11
C ASP A 187 14.37 -6.02 -16.03
N ASP A 188 15.47 -6.74 -15.78
CA ASP A 188 15.51 -7.89 -14.85
C ASP A 188 15.17 -7.49 -13.41
N ALA A 189 15.57 -6.28 -13.00
CA ALA A 189 15.25 -5.74 -11.68
C ALA A 189 13.73 -5.49 -11.54
N GLY A 190 13.12 -4.85 -12.54
CA GLY A 190 11.66 -4.66 -12.57
C GLY A 190 10.89 -5.99 -12.58
N VAL A 191 11.37 -6.99 -13.34
CA VAL A 191 10.80 -8.34 -13.35
C VAL A 191 10.84 -8.97 -11.95
N ALA A 192 11.99 -8.94 -11.29
CA ALA A 192 12.14 -9.53 -9.96
C ALA A 192 11.22 -8.88 -8.91
N ILE A 193 11.04 -7.56 -8.99
CA ILE A 193 10.14 -6.80 -8.11
C ILE A 193 8.69 -7.23 -8.35
N LEU A 194 8.21 -7.20 -9.61
CA LEU A 194 6.83 -7.59 -9.92
C LEU A 194 6.53 -9.06 -9.59
N GLN A 195 7.51 -9.95 -9.76
CA GLN A 195 7.36 -11.35 -9.36
C GLN A 195 7.24 -11.52 -7.85
N ARG A 196 7.90 -10.67 -7.05
CA ARG A 196 7.72 -10.67 -5.61
C ARG A 196 6.32 -10.19 -5.24
N ILE A 197 5.93 -9.00 -5.70
CA ILE A 197 4.60 -8.43 -5.47
C ILE A 197 3.53 -9.45 -5.84
N TYR A 198 3.60 -10.02 -7.05
CA TYR A 198 2.64 -11.03 -7.50
C TYR A 198 2.50 -12.24 -6.56
N ARG A 199 3.59 -12.75 -5.99
CA ARG A 199 3.53 -13.89 -5.05
C ARG A 199 2.88 -13.51 -3.74
N ASP A 200 3.20 -12.32 -3.24
CA ASP A 200 2.71 -11.81 -1.97
C ASP A 200 1.20 -11.48 -2.09
N GLU A 201 0.77 -10.89 -3.23
CA GLU A 201 -0.64 -10.57 -3.55
C GLU A 201 -1.57 -11.78 -3.62
N VAL A 202 -1.08 -12.93 -4.10
CA VAL A 202 -1.87 -14.17 -4.04
C VAL A 202 -2.25 -14.51 -2.60
N GLY A 203 -1.33 -14.28 -1.66
CA GLY A 203 -1.58 -14.46 -0.23
C GLY A 203 -2.45 -13.35 0.37
N HIS A 204 -2.41 -12.12 -0.17
CA HIS A 204 -3.29 -11.03 0.28
C HIS A 204 -4.76 -11.34 -0.04
N VAL A 205 -5.03 -11.83 -1.26
CA VAL A 205 -6.40 -12.22 -1.68
C VAL A 205 -6.98 -13.32 -0.81
N GLU A 206 -6.19 -14.29 -0.36
CA GLU A 206 -6.69 -15.34 0.54
C GLU A 206 -7.14 -14.80 1.91
N ARG A 207 -6.49 -13.74 2.40
CA ARG A 207 -6.71 -13.13 3.73
C ARG A 207 -7.77 -12.02 3.74
N GLY A 208 -7.86 -11.27 2.64
CA GLY A 208 -8.87 -10.21 2.44
C GLY A 208 -10.27 -10.76 2.27
#